data_AF-A0A3C1MU77-F1
#
_entry.id   AF-A0A3C1MU77-F1
#
_cell.length_a   1.000
_cell.length_b   1.000
_cell.length_c   1.000
_cell.angle_alpha   90.00
_cell.angle_beta   90.00
_cell.angle_gamma   90.00
#
_symmetry.space_group_name_H-M   'P 1'
#
loop_
_entity.id
_entity.type
_entity.pdbx_description
1 polymer ?
#
loop_
_entity_poly.entity_id
_entity_poly.type
_entity_poly.pdbx_seq_one_letter_code
_entity_poly.pdbx_strand_id
1 'polypeptide(L)' 'AGEPGYFQQQYKVYGRSGEPCRVCGQLIRLRRQGQRSTFYCPKCQN' A
#
# COMPACT_ATOMS: atom_id res chain seq x y z
N ALA A 1 23.02 -21.38 -4.20
CA ALA A 1 22.46 -20.25 -4.97
C ALA A 1 21.11 -19.91 -4.34
N GLY A 2 20.96 -18.69 -3.82
CA GLY A 2 19.79 -18.30 -3.02
C GLY A 2 18.52 -18.30 -3.86
N GLU A 3 17.49 -18.97 -3.36
CA GLU A 3 16.17 -19.03 -3.98
C GLU A 3 15.59 -17.62 -4.10
N PRO A 4 14.94 -17.25 -5.23
CA PRO A 4 14.29 -15.96 -5.35
C PRO A 4 13.14 -15.93 -4.36
N GLY A 5 13.37 -15.25 -3.23
CA GLY A 5 12.38 -15.08 -2.18
C GLY A 5 11.06 -14.62 -2.79
N TYR A 6 10.01 -15.42 -2.59
CA TYR A 6 8.63 -15.22 -2.99
C TYR A 6 7.96 -14.00 -2.31
N PHE A 7 8.70 -12.92 -2.08
CA PHE A 7 8.17 -11.65 -1.64
C PHE A 7 7.52 -10.93 -2.82
N GLN A 8 6.54 -11.59 -3.45
CA GLN A 8 5.50 -10.88 -4.18
C GLN A 8 4.80 -10.02 -3.14
N GLN A 9 5.23 -8.77 -3.02
CA GLN A 9 4.53 -7.77 -2.24
C GLN A 9 3.12 -7.71 -2.82
N GLN A 10 2.17 -8.43 -2.20
CA GLN A 10 0.77 -8.38 -2.54
C GLN A 10 0.30 -6.97 -2.19
N TYR A 11 0.46 -6.05 -3.14
CA TYR A 11 0.23 -4.66 -2.89
C TYR A 11 -1.27 -4.38 -2.78
N LYS A 12 -1.83 -4.54 -1.57
CA LYS A 12 -3.25 -4.27 -1.29
C LYS A 12 -3.64 -2.79 -1.53
N VAL A 13 -2.64 -1.91 -1.65
CA VAL A 13 -2.78 -0.44 -1.63
C VAL A 13 -2.00 0.29 -2.74
N TYR A 14 -1.05 -0.37 -3.43
CA TYR A 14 -0.17 0.29 -4.40
C TYR A 14 -0.92 0.64 -5.68
N GLY A 15 -0.79 1.88 -6.15
CA GLY A 15 -1.53 2.39 -7.31
C GLY A 15 -3.01 2.69 -7.04
N ARG A 16 -3.49 2.47 -5.81
CA ARG A 16 -4.90 2.63 -5.42
C ARG A 16 -5.17 3.92 -4.66
N SER A 17 -4.32 4.94 -4.81
CA SER A 17 -4.54 6.25 -4.18
C SER A 17 -5.85 6.86 -4.64
N GLY A 18 -6.74 7.19 -3.70
CA GLY A 18 -8.07 7.69 -4.02
C GLY A 18 -9.12 6.60 -4.26
N GLU A 19 -8.76 5.32 -4.21
CA GLU A 19 -9.74 4.23 -4.17
C GLU A 19 -10.13 3.86 -2.72
N PRO A 20 -11.33 3.29 -2.51
CA PRO A 20 -11.72 2.73 -1.23
C PRO A 20 -10.88 1.51 -0.85
N CYS A 21 -10.49 1.45 0.42
CA CYS A 21 -9.77 0.34 1.03
C CYS A 21 -10.61 -0.93 0.98
N ARG A 22 -10.02 -2.06 0.59
CA ARG A 22 -10.72 -3.37 0.52
C ARG A 22 -11.16 -3.94 1.88
N VAL A 23 -10.66 -3.39 2.98
CA VAL A 23 -10.96 -3.88 4.34
C VAL A 23 -12.00 -3.01 5.04
N CYS A 24 -11.86 -1.69 4.97
CA CYS A 24 -12.72 -0.76 5.71
C CYS A 24 -13.50 0.23 4.84
N GLY A 25 -13.33 0.20 3.52
CA GLY A 25 -13.95 1.16 2.59
C GLY A 25 -13.33 2.56 2.60
N GLN A 26 -12.46 2.90 3.56
CA GLN A 26 -11.87 4.23 3.65
C GLN A 26 -10.90 4.51 2.50
N LEU A 27 -10.88 5.75 1.99
CA LEU A 27 -10.01 6.12 0.87
C LEU A 27 -8.52 5.92 1.22
N ILE A 28 -7.81 5.20 0.34
CA ILE A 28 -6.36 5.03 0.44
C ILE A 28 -5.68 6.38 0.22
N ARG A 29 -4.82 6.78 1.16
CA ARG A 29 -4.02 8.00 1.05
C ARG A 29 -2.64 7.68 0.49
N LEU A 30 -2.19 8.57 -0.38
CA LEU A 30 -0.79 8.63 -0.77
C LEU A 30 -0.07 9.60 0.16
N ARG A 31 1.06 9.18 0.71
CA ARG A 31 1.99 10.03 1.44
C ARG A 31 3.35 9.96 0.79
N ARG A 32 3.81 11.12 0.37
CA ARG A 32 5.10 11.31 -0.26
C ARG A 32 6.07 11.75 0.83
N GLN A 33 7.03 10.89 1.15
CA GLN A 33 8.12 11.21 2.08
C GLN A 33 9.39 11.37 1.26
N GLY A 34 9.70 12.62 0.90
CA GLY A 34 10.78 12.97 -0.03
C GLY A 34 10.57 12.35 -1.42
N GLN A 35 11.51 11.49 -1.82
CA GLN A 35 11.50 10.80 -3.12
C GLN A 35 10.72 9.46 -3.10
N ARG A 36 10.08 9.09 -1.98
CA ARG A 36 9.30 7.85 -1.86
C ARG A 36 7.81 8.12 -1.71
N SER A 37 7.03 7.55 -2.62
CA SER A 37 5.57 7.53 -2.59
C SER A 37 5.08 6.29 -1.85
N THR A 38 4.45 6.48 -0.69
CA THR A 38 3.88 5.41 0.14
C THR A 38 2.36 5.48 0.09
N PHE A 39 1.71 4.39 -0.27
CA PHE A 39 0.25 4.28 -0.27
C PHE A 39 -0.18 3.55 0.99
N TYR A 40 -1.14 4.10 1.74
CA TYR A 40 -1.66 3.44 2.93
C TYR A 40 -3.10 3.80 3.25
N CYS A 41 -3.76 2.92 4.02
CA CYS A 41 -5.08 3.18 4.58
C CYS A 41 -4.92 3.75 6.00
N PRO A 42 -5.32 5.01 6.27
CA PRO A 42 -5.18 5.61 7.60
C PRO A 42 -6.03 4.94 8.68
N LYS A 43 -7.03 4.12 8.31
CA LYS A 43 -7.92 3.41 9.23
C LYS A 43 -7.44 2.00 9.55
N CYS A 44 -6.75 1.34 8.62
CA CYS A 44 -6.28 -0.04 8.79
C CYS A 44 -4.80 -0.16 9.13
N GLN A 45 -3.96 0.82 8.77
CA GLN A 45 -2.52 0.79 9.03
C GLN A 45 -2.13 1.58 10.29
N ASN A 46 -3.07 1.73 11.23
CA ASN A 46 -2.90 2.42 12.50
C ASN A 46 -2.95 1.43 13.65
#